data_AF-A0A060QI29-F1
#
_entry.id   AF-A0A060QI29-F1
#
_cell.length_a   1.000
_cell.length_b   1.000
_cell.length_c   1.000
_cell.angle_alpha   90.00
_cell.angle_beta   90.00
_cell.angle_gamma   90.00
#
_symmetry.space_group_name_H-M   'P 1'
#
loop_
_entity.id
_entity.type
_entity.pdbx_description
1 polymer ?
#
loop_
_entity_poly.entity_id
_entity_poly.type
_entity_poly.pdbx_seq_one_letter_code
_entity_poly.pdbx_strand_id
1 'polypeptide(L)'
;MPQYTVKIGFWLRAYDSVEIEADSPDEIIERAKAAARKMMEQTAPPEYIELSDRREGIICWIDGSDAPVGDDPVAEDVEFDDDRINPEPVAAPAEVVATE
;
A
#
# COMPACT_ATOMS: atom_id res chain seq x y z
N MET A 1 -35.16 8.18 3.56
CA MET A 1 -33.84 7.91 4.15
C MET A 1 -32.86 8.86 3.47
N PRO A 2 -32.05 9.62 4.22
CA PRO A 2 -31.05 10.49 3.60
C PRO A 2 -30.04 9.66 2.80
N GLN A 3 -29.57 10.20 1.69
CA GLN A 3 -28.54 9.60 0.84
C GLN A 3 -27.22 10.34 1.04
N TYR A 4 -26.12 9.61 0.94
CA TYR A 4 -24.77 10.16 1.07
C TYR A 4 -23.87 9.65 -0.05
N THR A 5 -23.00 10.53 -0.53
CA THR A 5 -21.91 10.19 -1.45
C THR A 5 -20.63 10.05 -0.64
N VAL A 6 -19.93 8.93 -0.79
CA VAL A 6 -18.68 8.65 -0.06
C VAL A 6 -17.56 8.44 -1.07
N LYS A 7 -16.41 9.10 -0.86
CA LYS A 7 -15.19 8.83 -1.62
C LYS A 7 -14.12 8.30 -0.69
N ILE A 8 -13.51 7.20 -1.12
CA ILE A 8 -12.45 6.52 -0.39
C ILE A 8 -11.12 6.64 -1.15
N GLY A 9 -10.05 6.82 -0.39
CA GLY A 9 -8.67 6.55 -0.82
C GLY A 9 -8.26 5.19 -0.26
N PHE A 10 -7.57 4.39 -1.06
CA PHE A 10 -7.05 3.09 -0.63
C PHE A 10 -5.65 2.86 -1.20
N TRP A 11 -4.85 2.05 -0.53
CA TRP A 11 -3.49 1.74 -0.93
C TRP A 11 -3.46 0.51 -1.85
N LEU A 12 -2.65 0.59 -2.89
CA LEU A 12 -2.35 -0.52 -3.79
C LEU A 12 -0.87 -0.90 -3.66
N ARG A 13 -0.51 -2.14 -3.98
CA ARG A 13 0.90 -2.51 -4.18
C ARG A 13 1.30 -2.17 -5.61
N ALA A 14 2.45 -1.54 -5.73
CA ALA A 14 3.09 -1.24 -7.00
C ALA A 14 4.49 -1.86 -7.02
N TYR A 15 4.93 -2.27 -8.20
CA TYR A 15 6.19 -2.99 -8.38
C TYR A 15 6.92 -2.44 -9.60
N ASP A 16 8.23 -2.38 -9.48
CA ASP A 16 9.19 -2.14 -10.54
C ASP A 16 10.28 -3.20 -10.45
N SER A 17 10.76 -3.69 -11.59
CA SER A 17 11.76 -4.74 -11.65
C SER A 17 13.12 -4.18 -12.11
N VAL A 18 14.20 -4.74 -11.59
CA VAL A 18 15.57 -4.47 -12.08
C VAL A 18 16.43 -5.72 -11.95
N GLU A 19 17.18 -6.02 -13.00
CA GLU A 19 18.17 -7.09 -12.98
C GLU A 19 19.50 -6.55 -12.43
N ILE A 20 20.11 -7.26 -11.47
CA ILE A 20 21.34 -6.85 -10.80
C ILE A 20 22.28 -8.04 -10.73
N GLU A 21 23.50 -7.86 -11.22
CA GLU A 21 24.58 -8.83 -11.09
C GLU A 21 25.40 -8.56 -9.81
N ALA A 22 25.89 -9.62 -9.17
CA ALA A 22 26.77 -9.55 -8.00
C ALA A 22 27.65 -10.81 -7.90
N ASP A 23 28.82 -10.68 -7.29
CA ASP A 23 29.77 -11.79 -7.13
C ASP A 23 29.53 -12.58 -5.84
N SER A 24 28.65 -12.09 -4.95
CA SER A 24 28.29 -12.77 -3.69
C SER A 24 26.89 -12.40 -3.16
N PRO A 25 26.29 -13.25 -2.28
CA PRO A 25 25.02 -12.97 -1.62
C PRO A 25 25.02 -11.73 -0.71
N ASP A 26 26.14 -11.41 -0.05
CA ASP A 26 26.23 -10.21 0.78
C ASP A 26 26.29 -8.93 -0.07
N GLU A 27 26.96 -9.01 -1.22
CA GLU A 27 27.05 -7.89 -2.17
C GLU A 27 25.72 -7.59 -2.85
N ILE A 28 24.95 -8.62 -3.25
CA ILE A 28 23.67 -8.39 -3.94
C ILE A 28 22.68 -7.64 -3.06
N ILE A 29 22.69 -7.84 -1.75
CA ILE A 29 21.79 -7.13 -0.82
C ILE A 29 22.07 -5.63 -0.85
N GLU A 30 23.33 -5.22 -0.73
CA GLU A 30 23.69 -3.81 -0.73
C GLU A 30 23.46 -3.16 -2.10
N ARG A 31 23.76 -3.87 -3.19
CA ARG A 31 23.44 -3.40 -4.56
C ARG A 31 21.94 -3.27 -4.78
N ALA A 32 21.13 -4.23 -4.33
CA ALA A 32 19.68 -4.19 -4.43
C ALA A 32 19.07 -3.01 -3.65
N LYS A 33 19.54 -2.74 -2.42
CA LYS A 33 19.12 -1.57 -1.64
C LYS A 33 19.44 -0.26 -2.37
N ALA A 34 20.64 -0.15 -2.94
CA ALA A 34 21.05 1.03 -3.69
C ALA A 34 20.20 1.24 -4.95
N ALA A 35 19.93 0.18 -5.71
CA ALA A 35 19.07 0.22 -6.89
C ALA A 35 17.62 0.59 -6.52
N ALA A 36 17.06 -0.04 -5.48
CA ALA A 36 15.72 0.24 -4.99
C ALA A 36 15.55 1.72 -4.58
N ARG A 37 16.52 2.31 -3.88
CA ARG A 37 16.50 3.75 -3.54
C ARG A 37 16.43 4.63 -4.79
N LYS A 38 17.24 4.32 -5.81
CA LYS A 38 17.23 5.05 -7.08
C LYS A 38 15.91 4.89 -7.84
N MET A 39 15.28 3.73 -7.76
CA MET A 39 13.97 3.48 -8.38
C MET A 39 12.86 4.27 -7.67
N MET A 40 12.91 4.39 -6.34
CA MET A 40 11.96 5.19 -5.56
C MET A 40 12.01 6.70 -5.87
N GLU A 41 13.09 7.20 -6.46
CA GLU A 41 13.19 8.60 -6.91
C GLU A 41 12.51 8.85 -8.26
N GLN A 42 12.09 7.79 -8.96
CA GLN A 42 11.41 7.92 -10.25
C GLN A 42 9.96 8.37 -10.07
N THR A 43 9.50 9.20 -10.99
CA THR A 43 8.11 9.71 -11.02
C THR A 43 7.28 9.07 -12.15
N ALA A 44 7.83 8.05 -12.81
CA ALA A 44 7.12 7.31 -13.84
C ALA A 44 6.04 6.41 -13.22
N PRO A 45 4.99 6.04 -13.98
CA PRO A 45 4.08 4.99 -13.54
C PRO A 45 4.84 3.68 -13.26
N PRO A 46 4.48 2.93 -12.21
CA PRO A 46 5.08 1.63 -11.93
C PRO A 46 4.88 0.63 -13.07
N GLU A 47 5.80 -0.33 -13.20
CA GLU A 47 5.70 -1.45 -14.14
C GLU A 47 4.42 -2.26 -13.94
N TYR A 48 4.04 -2.51 -12.67
CA TYR A 48 2.82 -3.24 -12.33
C TYR A 48 2.14 -2.67 -11.10
N ILE A 49 0.81 -2.65 -11.12
CA ILE A 49 -0.05 -2.31 -9.98
C ILE A 49 -0.97 -3.50 -9.71
N GLU A 50 -0.91 -4.05 -8.49
CA GLU A 50 -1.84 -5.09 -8.05
C GLU A 50 -3.18 -4.44 -7.68
N LEU A 51 -4.20 -4.69 -8.50
CA LEU A 51 -5.53 -4.08 -8.37
C LEU A 51 -6.52 -4.90 -7.54
N SER A 52 -6.18 -6.17 -7.27
CA SER A 52 -7.07 -7.12 -6.60
C SER A 52 -6.95 -7.08 -5.09
N ASP A 53 -5.80 -6.65 -4.57
CA ASP A 53 -5.48 -6.58 -3.13
C ASP A 53 -5.50 -5.13 -2.64
N ARG A 54 -6.71 -4.58 -2.45
CA ARG A 54 -6.90 -3.21 -1.95
C ARG A 54 -6.68 -3.18 -0.44
N ARG A 55 -5.75 -2.34 0.00
CA ARG A 55 -5.46 -2.12 1.41
C ARG A 55 -6.14 -0.85 1.91
N GLU A 56 -6.61 -0.91 3.15
CA GLU A 56 -7.38 0.15 3.80
C GLU A 56 -6.61 1.48 3.79
N GLY A 57 -7.29 2.57 3.43
CA GLY A 57 -6.71 3.91 3.34
C GLY A 57 -7.48 4.89 4.22
N ILE A 58 -8.15 5.87 3.61
CA ILE A 58 -8.94 6.89 4.33
C ILE A 58 -10.29 7.10 3.64
N ILE A 59 -11.30 7.51 4.39
CA ILE A 59 -12.50 8.09 3.79
C ILE A 59 -12.19 9.58 3.58
N CYS A 60 -11.94 9.96 2.32
CA CYS A 60 -11.51 11.31 2.00
C CYS A 60 -12.57 12.35 2.34
N TRP A 61 -13.83 12.07 2.00
CA TRP A 61 -14.96 12.95 2.30
C TRP A 61 -16.31 12.22 2.16
N ILE A 62 -17.30 12.75 2.87
CA ILE A 62 -18.70 12.30 2.87
C ILE A 62 -19.60 13.51 2.62
N ASP A 63 -20.43 13.43 1.59
CA ASP A 63 -21.42 14.45 1.25
C ASP A 63 -22.84 13.96 1.47
N GLY A 64 -23.75 14.87 1.82
CA GLY A 64 -25.18 14.62 1.64
C GLY A 64 -25.53 14.66 0.16
N SER A 65 -26.13 13.61 -0.39
CA SER A 65 -26.43 13.54 -1.84
C SER A 65 -27.44 14.58 -2.30
N ASP A 66 -28.28 15.08 -1.39
CA ASP A 66 -29.25 16.15 -1.63
C ASP A 66 -28.75 17.53 -1.13
N ALA A 67 -27.48 17.64 -0.71
CA ALA A 67 -26.92 18.90 -0.27
C ALA A 67 -26.74 19.86 -1.47
N PRO A 68 -27.09 21.14 -1.32
CA PRO A 68 -26.75 22.17 -2.29
C PRO A 68 -25.26 22.15 -2.65
N VAL A 69 -24.95 22.47 -3.90
CA VAL A 69 -23.56 22.62 -4.35
C VAL A 69 -22.90 23.73 -3.53
N GLY A 70 -21.82 23.40 -2.83
CA GLY A 70 -21.06 24.33 -2.01
C GLY A 70 -21.38 24.29 -0.52
N ASP A 71 -22.25 23.38 -0.06
CA ASP A 71 -22.30 23.03 1.36
C ASP A 71 -21.03 22.29 1.80
N ASP A 72 -20.66 22.48 3.07
CA ASP A 72 -19.54 21.78 3.68
C ASP A 72 -19.84 20.26 3.75
N PRO A 73 -18.83 19.42 3.51
CA PRO A 73 -18.99 17.98 3.63
C PRO A 73 -19.38 17.59 5.05
N VAL A 74 -20.12 16.49 5.17
CA VAL A 74 -20.53 15.90 6.45
C VAL A 74 -19.31 15.50 7.28
N ALA A 75 -18.27 14.99 6.63
CA ALA A 75 -16.99 14.66 7.23
C ALA A 75 -15.89 14.63 6.15
N GLU A 76 -14.66 14.88 6.56
CA GLU A 76 -13.44 14.79 5.74
C GLU A 76 -12.35 14.05 6.53
N ASP A 77 -11.41 13.44 5.81
CA ASP A 77 -10.20 12.80 6.34
C ASP A 77 -10.48 11.85 7.53
N VAL A 78 -11.49 10.99 7.37
CA VAL A 78 -11.84 10.00 8.40
C VAL A 78 -10.95 8.77 8.25
N GLU A 79 -10.15 8.52 9.28
CA GLU A 79 -9.29 7.34 9.40
C GLU A 79 -10.13 6.09 9.69
N PHE A 80 -9.66 4.95 9.19
CA PHE A 80 -10.19 3.66 9.63
C PHE A 80 -9.44 3.20 10.88
N ASP A 81 -10.11 2.40 11.72
CA ASP A 81 -9.55 1.93 13.00
C ASP A 81 -8.48 0.81 12.85
N ASP A 82 -8.29 0.23 11.65
CA ASP A 82 -7.49 -0.98 11.42
C ASP A 82 -6.17 -0.70 10.66
N ASP A 83 -5.02 -1.06 11.23
CA ASP A 83 -3.68 -0.80 10.69
C ASP A 83 -3.25 -1.82 9.60
N ARG A 84 -4.15 -2.17 8.68
CA ARG A 84 -3.87 -3.17 7.61
C ARG A 84 -2.84 -2.73 6.57
N ILE A 85 -2.35 -1.50 6.67
CA ILE A 85 -1.26 -1.01 5.81
C ILE A 85 0.02 -1.78 6.13
N ASN A 86 0.21 -2.15 7.40
CA ASN A 86 1.29 -2.99 7.89
C ASN A 86 0.79 -4.44 7.99
N PRO A 87 1.06 -5.31 7.00
CA PRO A 87 0.72 -6.72 7.16
C PRO A 87 1.43 -7.27 8.40
N GLU A 88 0.70 -7.98 9.26
CA GLU A 88 1.34 -8.69 10.36
C GLU A 88 2.43 -9.60 9.79
N PRO A 89 3.64 -9.60 10.39
CA PRO A 89 4.73 -10.41 9.88
C PRO A 89 4.26 -11.86 9.80
N VAL A 90 4.32 -12.44 8.59
CA VAL A 90 4.05 -13.86 8.39
C VAL A 90 5.08 -14.60 9.24
N ALA A 91 4.63 -15.21 10.33
CA ALA A 91 5.48 -16.03 11.18
C ALA A 91 6.17 -17.06 10.28
N ALA A 92 7.50 -17.09 10.29
CA ALA A 92 8.26 -18.08 9.55
C ALA A 92 7.77 -19.49 9.92
N PRO A 93 7.70 -20.44 8.98
CA PRO A 93 7.30 -21.81 9.30
C PRO A 93 8.22 -22.33 10.41
N ALA A 94 7.62 -22.82 11.50
CA ALA A 94 8.34 -23.36 12.64
C ALA A 94 9.34 -24.41 12.14
N GLU A 95 10.62 -24.19 12.45
CA GLU A 95 11.70 -25.13 12.19
C GLU A 95 11.30 -26.48 12.80
N VAL A 96 11.07 -27.48 11.94
CA VAL A 96 10.74 -28.83 12.39
C VAL A 96 12.03 -29.41 12.96
N VAL A 97 12.22 -29.24 14.27
CA VAL A 97 13.33 -29.87 14.99
C VAL A 97 13.08 -31.38 14.96
N ALA A 98 13.80 -32.07 14.09
CA ALA A 98 13.86 -33.52 14.07
C ALA A 98 14.58 -33.99 15.34
N THR A 99 13.84 -34.57 16.28
CA THR A 99 14.42 -35.37 17.36
C THR A 99 14.88 -36.71 16.81
N GLU A 100 16.19 -36.97 16.95
CA GLU A 100 16.85 -38.27 16.75
C GLU A 100 16.37 -39.35 17.74
#